data_AF-A0A261Q2T5-F1
#
_entry.id   AF-A0A261Q2T5-F1
#
_cell.length_a   1.000
_cell.length_b   1.000
_cell.length_c   1.000
_cell.angle_alpha   90.00
_cell.angle_beta   90.00
_cell.angle_gamma   90.00
#
_symmetry.space_group_name_H-M   'P 1'
#
loop_
_entity.id
_entity.type
_entity.pdbx_description
1 polymer ?
#
loop_
_entity_poly.entity_id
_entity_poly.type
_entity_poly.pdbx_seq_one_letter_code
_entity_poly.pdbx_strand_id
1 'polypeptide(L)'
;MLQARQQVAYPFRVDSIVSIKDGYTIIQEKQKKGIVDSVGRLIVPVSYDNVSIFHEGIALLIKNERIGYVTRQGRIIAEPEYLSGTYFRSGKARVKTRFMQYTIDEHNRKIEKNLTSLSYVIIGSFITLLGFYFTLMYRQSRHKQVF
;
A
#
# COMPACT_ATOMS: atom_id res chain seq x y z
N MET A 1 -33.70 -21.33 -18.55
CA MET A 1 -32.65 -22.31 -18.19
C MET A 1 -31.54 -21.56 -17.44
N LEU A 2 -31.43 -21.76 -16.12
CA LEU A 2 -30.34 -21.16 -15.33
C LEU A 2 -29.16 -22.13 -15.35
N GLN A 3 -28.07 -21.75 -16.02
CA GLN A 3 -26.80 -22.47 -15.88
C GLN A 3 -26.30 -22.29 -14.44
N ALA A 4 -26.38 -23.36 -13.65
CA ALA A 4 -25.70 -23.45 -12.38
C ALA A 4 -24.20 -23.23 -12.62
N ARG A 5 -23.66 -22.10 -12.14
CA ARG A 5 -22.22 -21.85 -12.15
C ARG A 5 -21.56 -22.98 -11.38
N GLN A 6 -20.87 -23.85 -12.09
CA GLN A 6 -20.04 -24.91 -11.52
C GLN A 6 -18.97 -24.23 -10.65
N GLN A 7 -19.22 -24.24 -9.34
CA GLN A 7 -18.33 -23.69 -8.35
C GLN A 7 -17.26 -24.75 -8.14
N VAL A 8 -16.20 -24.69 -8.94
CA VAL A 8 -15.08 -25.63 -8.88
C VAL A 8 -14.43 -25.48 -7.51
N ALA A 9 -14.74 -26.40 -6.60
CA ALA A 9 -13.99 -26.58 -5.36
C ALA A 9 -12.54 -26.88 -5.74
N TYR A 10 -11.59 -26.18 -5.12
CA TYR A 10 -10.17 -26.35 -5.45
C TYR A 10 -9.80 -27.84 -5.29
N PRO A 11 -9.20 -28.49 -6.31
CA PRO A 11 -8.93 -29.92 -6.26
C PRO A 11 -8.01 -30.23 -5.07
N PHE A 12 -8.39 -31.25 -4.31
CA PHE A 12 -7.96 -31.59 -2.94
C PHE A 12 -6.47 -31.96 -2.71
N ARG A 13 -5.52 -31.50 -3.54
CA ARG A 13 -4.09 -31.66 -3.27
C ARG A 13 -3.53 -30.42 -2.59
N VAL A 14 -3.69 -30.36 -1.28
CA VAL A 14 -3.05 -29.37 -0.41
C VAL A 14 -2.04 -30.11 0.46
N ASP A 15 -0.80 -29.64 0.50
CA ASP A 15 0.26 -30.27 1.28
C ASP A 15 0.01 -30.10 2.79
N SER A 16 -0.56 -28.95 3.20
CA SER A 16 -0.95 -28.69 4.59
C SER A 16 -1.92 -27.52 4.77
N ILE A 17 -2.67 -27.56 5.88
CA ILE A 17 -3.47 -26.43 6.40
C ILE A 17 -2.60 -25.62 7.35
N VAL A 18 -2.43 -24.32 7.07
CA VAL A 18 -1.57 -23.43 7.88
C VAL A 18 -2.36 -22.74 8.99
N SER A 19 -3.61 -22.33 8.72
CA SER A 19 -4.47 -21.64 9.69
C SER A 19 -5.92 -21.69 9.25
N ILE A 20 -6.85 -21.72 10.21
CA ILE A 20 -8.29 -21.59 10.00
C ILE A 20 -8.78 -20.44 10.88
N LYS A 21 -9.43 -19.43 10.29
CA LYS A 21 -10.03 -18.31 11.02
C LYS A 21 -11.20 -17.71 10.24
N ASP A 22 -12.31 -17.44 10.93
CA ASP A 22 -13.51 -16.78 10.39
C ASP A 22 -14.06 -17.41 9.10
N GLY A 23 -13.96 -18.73 8.95
CA GLY A 23 -14.41 -19.44 7.75
C GLY A 23 -13.47 -19.33 6.55
N TYR A 24 -12.22 -18.90 6.76
CA TYR A 24 -11.17 -18.91 5.75
C TYR A 24 -10.00 -19.78 6.20
N THR A 25 -9.41 -20.49 5.24
CA THR A 25 -8.31 -21.41 5.47
C THR A 25 -7.13 -21.04 4.60
N ILE A 26 -5.96 -20.87 5.22
CA ILE A 26 -4.70 -20.74 4.50
C ILE A 26 -4.21 -22.13 4.15
N ILE A 27 -4.05 -22.37 2.85
CA ILE A 27 -3.57 -23.63 2.29
C ILE A 27 -2.16 -23.44 1.74
N GLN A 28 -1.37 -24.52 1.76
CA GLN A 28 -0.01 -24.53 1.21
C GLN A 28 0.16 -25.69 0.22
N GLU A 29 0.78 -25.40 -0.93
CA GLU A 29 1.20 -26.36 -1.96
C GLU A 29 2.59 -25.97 -2.47
N LYS A 30 3.56 -26.89 -2.48
CA LYS A 30 4.94 -26.66 -2.96
C LYS A 30 5.58 -25.37 -2.43
N GLN A 31 5.41 -25.13 -1.13
CA GLN A 31 5.89 -23.93 -0.40
C GLN A 31 5.20 -22.61 -0.77
N LYS A 32 4.22 -22.62 -1.67
CA LYS A 32 3.37 -21.46 -1.97
C LYS A 32 2.09 -21.55 -1.17
N LYS A 33 1.52 -20.40 -0.84
CA LYS A 33 0.30 -20.27 -0.04
C LYS A 33 -0.81 -19.58 -0.82
N GLY A 34 -2.02 -19.97 -0.47
CA GLY A 34 -3.27 -19.37 -0.95
C GLY A 34 -4.31 -19.38 0.17
N ILE A 35 -5.50 -18.86 -0.13
CA ILE A 35 -6.62 -18.79 0.80
C ILE A 35 -7.84 -19.39 0.13
N VAL A 36 -8.50 -20.30 0.82
CA VAL A 36 -9.82 -20.81 0.45
C VAL A 36 -10.86 -20.40 1.49
N ASP A 37 -12.12 -20.32 1.10
CA ASP A 37 -13.23 -20.17 2.04
C ASP A 37 -13.72 -21.51 2.60
N SER A 38 -14.74 -21.47 3.46
CA SER A 38 -15.29 -22.63 4.16
C SER A 38 -15.89 -23.70 3.26
N VAL A 39 -16.23 -23.36 2.00
CA VAL A 39 -16.75 -24.30 1.00
C VAL A 39 -15.67 -24.71 -0.01
N GLY A 40 -14.41 -24.32 0.22
CA GLY A 40 -13.27 -24.70 -0.62
C GLY A 40 -13.12 -23.86 -1.90
N ARG A 41 -13.79 -22.70 -2.00
CA ARG A 41 -13.54 -21.76 -3.10
C ARG A 41 -12.22 -21.05 -2.90
N LEU A 42 -11.43 -20.97 -3.95
CA LEU A 42 -10.17 -20.24 -3.97
C LEU A 42 -10.44 -18.72 -3.95
N ILE A 43 -10.07 -18.06 -2.86
CA ILE A 43 -10.11 -16.60 -2.70
C ILE A 43 -8.79 -15.98 -3.12
N VAL A 44 -7.68 -16.61 -2.72
CA VAL A 44 -6.32 -16.22 -3.12
C VAL A 44 -5.63 -17.44 -3.74
N PRO A 45 -5.17 -17.36 -4.99
CA PRO A 45 -4.46 -18.45 -5.64
C PRO A 45 -3.19 -18.87 -4.90
N VAL A 46 -2.85 -20.16 -4.94
CA VAL A 46 -1.65 -20.72 -4.32
C VAL A 46 -0.39 -20.34 -5.13
N SER A 47 0.03 -19.09 -4.99
CA SER A 47 1.11 -18.50 -5.80
C SER A 47 2.00 -17.51 -5.03
N TYR A 48 1.69 -17.30 -3.75
CA TYR A 48 2.37 -16.36 -2.87
C TYR A 48 3.34 -17.10 -1.96
N ASP A 49 4.44 -16.47 -1.57
CA ASP A 49 5.39 -17.05 -0.61
C ASP A 49 4.76 -17.13 0.79
N ASN A 50 3.93 -16.13 1.10
CA ASN A 50 3.15 -16.13 2.32
C ASN A 50 1.86 -15.31 2.16
N VAL A 51 0.87 -15.63 2.98
CA VAL A 51 -0.37 -14.85 3.12
C VAL A 51 -0.69 -14.76 4.60
N SER A 52 -1.21 -13.61 5.05
CA SER A 52 -1.67 -13.48 6.44
C SER A 52 -3.12 -13.92 6.60
N ILE A 53 -3.54 -14.11 7.84
CA ILE A 53 -4.98 -14.10 8.17
C ILE A 53 -5.58 -12.72 7.89
N PHE A 54 -6.91 -12.67 7.76
CA PHE A 54 -7.64 -11.41 7.61
C PHE A 54 -7.67 -10.61 8.91
N HIS A 55 -7.35 -9.32 8.80
CA HIS A 55 -7.56 -8.29 9.81
C HIS A 55 -8.42 -7.19 9.20
N GLU A 56 -9.54 -6.85 9.84
CA GLU A 56 -10.54 -5.91 9.27
C GLU A 56 -10.98 -6.28 7.84
N GLY A 57 -11.05 -7.59 7.55
CA GLY A 57 -11.42 -8.08 6.23
C GLY A 57 -10.33 -8.01 5.16
N ILE A 58 -9.09 -7.62 5.52
CA ILE A 58 -7.96 -7.48 4.60
C ILE A 58 -6.79 -8.37 5.06
N ALA A 59 -6.18 -9.09 4.13
CA ALA A 59 -5.00 -9.92 4.35
C ALA A 59 -3.79 -9.34 3.58
N LEU A 60 -2.59 -9.59 4.12
CA LEU A 60 -1.31 -9.34 3.46
C LEU A 60 -1.02 -10.46 2.46
N LEU A 61 -0.51 -10.07 1.30
CA LEU A 61 0.05 -10.96 0.28
C LEU A 61 1.57 -10.75 0.24
N ILE A 62 2.35 -11.82 0.35
CA ILE A 62 3.81 -11.73 0.29
C ILE A 62 4.32 -12.54 -0.89
N LYS A 63 5.04 -11.87 -1.80
CA LYS A 63 5.68 -12.49 -2.95
C LYS A 63 6.99 -11.78 -3.27
N ASN A 64 8.07 -12.54 -3.44
CA ASN A 64 9.42 -12.02 -3.70
C ASN A 64 9.81 -10.91 -2.70
N GLU A 65 9.55 -11.15 -1.41
CA GLU A 65 9.79 -10.20 -0.31
C GLU A 65 9.01 -8.87 -0.41
N ARG A 66 8.05 -8.77 -1.32
CA ARG A 66 7.16 -7.62 -1.45
C ARG A 66 5.80 -7.89 -0.83
N ILE A 67 5.18 -6.83 -0.36
CA ILE A 67 3.89 -6.84 0.33
C ILE A 67 2.82 -6.23 -0.55
N GLY A 68 1.71 -6.94 -0.66
CA GLY A 68 0.45 -6.52 -1.24
C GLY A 68 -0.71 -6.78 -0.27
N TYR A 69 -1.94 -6.50 -0.72
CA TYR A 69 -3.13 -6.56 0.12
C TYR A 69 -4.33 -7.08 -0.67
N VAL A 70 -5.16 -7.90 -0.02
CA VAL A 70 -6.36 -8.48 -0.61
C VAL A 70 -7.52 -8.49 0.37
N THR A 71 -8.73 -8.23 -0.13
CA THR A 71 -9.96 -8.34 0.65
C THR A 71 -10.43 -9.79 0.83
N ARG A 72 -11.34 -10.04 1.76
CA ARG A 72 -12.05 -11.34 1.92
C ARG A 72 -12.75 -11.81 0.65
N GLN A 73 -13.16 -10.89 -0.21
CA GLN A 73 -13.83 -11.18 -1.49
C GLN A 73 -12.83 -11.49 -2.62
N GLY A 74 -11.52 -11.50 -2.34
CA GLY A 74 -10.48 -11.73 -3.35
C GLY A 74 -10.15 -10.50 -4.19
N ARG A 75 -10.74 -9.33 -3.93
CA ARG A 75 -10.35 -8.06 -4.58
C ARG A 75 -8.95 -7.67 -4.10
N ILE A 76 -8.00 -7.60 -5.02
CA ILE A 76 -6.67 -7.07 -4.79
C ILE A 76 -6.78 -5.56 -4.52
N ILE A 77 -6.28 -5.12 -3.37
CA ILE A 77 -6.13 -3.70 -3.03
C ILE A 77 -4.81 -3.21 -3.61
N ALA A 78 -3.74 -3.96 -3.37
CA ALA A 78 -2.42 -3.70 -3.94
C ALA A 78 -1.73 -5.01 -4.28
N GLU A 79 -1.10 -5.09 -5.45
CA GLU A 79 -0.20 -6.20 -5.75
C GLU A 79 1.05 -6.15 -4.86
N PRO A 80 1.80 -7.27 -4.69
CA PRO A 80 3.06 -7.26 -3.97
C PRO A 80 4.11 -6.32 -4.58
N GLU A 81 4.15 -5.08 -4.11
CA GLU A 81 5.07 -4.03 -4.58
C GLU A 81 5.83 -3.33 -3.44
N TYR A 82 5.22 -3.27 -2.25
CA TYR A 82 5.78 -2.56 -1.10
C TYR A 82 6.92 -3.35 -0.45
N LEU A 83 7.96 -2.64 0.01
CA LEU A 83 9.07 -3.25 0.76
C LEU A 83 8.66 -3.68 2.16
N SER A 84 7.72 -2.96 2.77
CA SER A 84 7.09 -3.36 4.02
C SER A 84 5.70 -2.74 4.15
N GLY A 85 4.88 -3.31 5.04
CA GLY A 85 3.48 -2.95 5.20
C GLY A 85 2.94 -3.43 6.54
N THR A 86 2.16 -2.60 7.21
CA THR A 86 1.42 -3.00 8.41
C THR A 86 0.10 -3.66 8.03
N TYR A 87 -0.52 -4.38 8.96
CA TYR A 87 -1.94 -4.71 8.86
C TYR A 87 -2.79 -3.45 8.74
N PHE A 88 -3.96 -3.60 8.09
CA PHE A 88 -5.00 -2.57 8.13
C PHE A 88 -5.55 -2.43 9.56
N ARG A 89 -5.70 -1.17 9.99
CA ARG A 89 -6.36 -0.76 11.24
C ARG A 89 -7.14 0.52 10.99
N SER A 90 -8.43 0.52 11.33
CA SER A 90 -9.37 1.60 11.03
C SER A 90 -9.32 2.01 9.54
N GLY A 91 -9.29 1.02 8.64
CA GLY A 91 -9.30 1.24 7.18
C GLY A 91 -8.02 1.82 6.60
N LYS A 92 -6.91 1.79 7.35
CA LYS A 92 -5.61 2.33 6.91
C LYS A 92 -4.45 1.37 7.18
N ALA A 93 -3.45 1.38 6.32
CA ALA A 93 -2.18 0.68 6.53
C ALA A 93 -0.99 1.60 6.23
N ARG A 94 0.13 1.41 6.93
CA ARG A 94 1.40 2.07 6.61
C ARG A 94 2.20 1.17 5.70
N VAL A 95 2.68 1.71 4.59
CA VAL A 95 3.47 0.99 3.59
C VAL A 95 4.75 1.74 3.28
N LYS A 96 5.81 1.00 2.96
CA LYS A 96 7.13 1.55 2.62
C LYS A 96 7.51 1.17 1.21
N THR A 97 7.94 2.15 0.43
CA THR A 97 8.64 1.96 -0.85
C THR A 97 10.14 2.19 -0.64
N ARG A 98 10.94 2.09 -1.70
CA ARG A 98 12.38 2.35 -1.63
C ARG A 98 12.71 3.76 -1.12
N PHE A 99 11.87 4.74 -1.43
CA PHE A 99 12.16 6.15 -1.20
C PHE A 99 11.34 6.76 -0.06
N MET A 100 10.12 6.27 0.16
CA MET A 100 9.14 6.94 1.02
C MET A 100 8.27 5.96 1.78
N GLN A 101 7.64 6.47 2.83
CA GLN A 101 6.59 5.77 3.58
C GLN A 101 5.27 6.49 3.38
N TYR A 102 4.20 5.73 3.14
CA TYR A 102 2.86 6.24 2.93
C TYR A 102 1.88 5.61 3.92
N THR A 103 0.77 6.29 4.14
CA THR A 103 -0.44 5.64 4.66
C THR A 103 -1.37 5.41 3.48
N ILE A 104 -1.85 4.19 3.29
CA ILE A 104 -2.83 3.85 2.25
C ILE A 104 -4.18 3.53 2.86
N ASP A 105 -5.24 3.70 2.08
CA ASP A 105 -6.58 3.22 2.41
C ASP A 105 -6.93 1.91 1.69
N GLU A 106 -8.17 1.43 1.86
CA GLU A 106 -8.70 0.17 1.31
C GLU A 106 -8.84 0.15 -0.23
N HIS A 107 -8.49 1.27 -0.88
CA HIS A 107 -8.45 1.46 -2.33
C HIS A 107 -7.02 1.71 -2.81
N ASN A 108 -6.01 1.51 -1.95
CA ASN A 108 -4.59 1.78 -2.21
C ASN A 108 -4.30 3.27 -2.53
N ARG A 109 -5.16 4.19 -2.10
CA ARG A 109 -4.90 5.63 -2.24
C ARG A 109 -3.92 6.06 -1.16
N LYS A 110 -2.81 6.67 -1.57
CA LYS A 110 -1.82 7.25 -0.66
C LYS A 110 -2.41 8.51 -0.02
N ILE A 111 -2.62 8.46 1.28
CA ILE A 111 -3.04 9.59 2.10
C ILE A 111 -1.78 10.38 2.46
N GLU A 112 -1.51 11.45 1.72
CA GLU A 112 -0.42 12.36 2.07
C GLU A 112 -0.75 13.09 3.37
N LYS A 113 0.22 13.15 4.29
CA LYS A 113 0.17 14.14 5.36
C LYS A 113 0.51 15.48 4.72
N ASN A 114 -0.49 16.36 4.62
CA ASN A 114 -0.39 17.72 4.10
C ASN A 114 1.03 18.33 4.20
N LEU A 115 1.75 18.36 3.07
CA LEU A 115 3.01 19.08 2.86
C LEU A 115 2.77 20.59 2.58
N THR A 116 1.52 21.03 2.63
CA THR A 116 1.10 22.42 2.47
C THR A 116 1.76 23.33 3.51
N SER A 117 2.02 22.86 4.73
CA SER A 117 2.75 23.66 5.73
C SER A 117 4.24 23.81 5.41
N LEU A 118 4.93 22.75 4.96
CA LEU A 118 6.37 22.82 4.67
C LEU A 118 6.70 23.57 3.37
N SER A 119 5.89 23.39 2.32
CA SER A 119 6.07 24.12 1.06
C SER A 119 5.89 25.63 1.24
N TYR A 120 4.90 26.08 2.00
CA TYR A 120 4.72 27.50 2.31
C TYR A 120 5.91 28.10 3.10
N VAL A 121 6.47 27.36 4.07
CA VAL A 121 7.64 27.81 4.84
C VAL A 121 8.88 27.93 3.94
N ILE A 122 9.10 26.96 3.05
CA ILE A 122 10.24 26.97 2.13
C ILE A 122 10.06 28.05 1.06
N ILE A 123 8.92 28.11 0.38
CA ILE A 123 8.64 29.11 -0.67
C ILE A 123 8.67 30.53 -0.08
N GLY A 124 8.11 30.74 1.11
CA GLY A 124 8.17 32.03 1.80
C GLY A 124 9.61 32.47 2.12
N SER A 125 10.46 31.54 2.54
CA SER A 125 11.89 31.80 2.82
C SER A 125 12.69 32.13 1.56
N PHE A 126 12.35 31.53 0.42
CA PHE A 126 12.99 31.85 -0.86
C PHE A 126 12.55 33.21 -1.42
N ILE A 127 11.27 33.58 -1.27
CA ILE A 127 10.75 34.88 -1.73
C ILE A 127 11.36 36.04 -0.94
N THR A 128 11.53 35.90 0.38
CA THR A 128 12.15 36.95 1.21
C THR A 128 13.63 37.13 0.90
N LEU A 129 14.36 36.04 0.67
CA LEU A 129 15.77 36.10 0.25
C LEU A 129 15.93 36.79 -1.11
N LEU A 130 15.06 36.49 -2.07
CA LEU A 130 15.08 37.14 -3.39
C LEU A 130 14.77 38.64 -3.28
N GLY A 131 13.74 39.02 -2.50
CA GLY A 131 13.39 40.42 -2.26
C GLY A 131 14.49 41.21 -1.57
N PHE A 132 15.18 40.61 -0.60
CA PHE A 132 16.33 41.21 0.07
C PHE A 132 17.51 41.41 -0.89
N TYR A 133 17.81 40.40 -1.73
CA TYR A 133 18.82 40.51 -2.77
C TYR A 133 18.54 41.66 -3.75
N PHE A 134 17.32 41.78 -4.26
CA PHE A 134 16.94 42.89 -5.14
C PHE A 134 17.03 44.25 -4.46
N THR A 135 16.67 44.35 -3.18
CA THR A 135 16.79 45.58 -2.39
C THR A 135 18.24 46.01 -2.24
N LEU A 136 19.15 45.06 -1.96
CA LEU A 136 20.59 45.32 -1.86
C LEU A 136 21.18 45.76 -3.20
N MET A 137 20.82 45.09 -4.29
CA MET A 137 21.26 45.45 -5.64
C MET A 137 20.76 46.85 -6.05
N TYR A 138 19.50 47.16 -5.77
CA TYR A 138 18.93 48.49 -6.03
C TYR A 138 19.64 49.59 -5.22
N ARG A 139 19.93 49.33 -3.94
CA ARG A 139 20.69 50.25 -3.08
C ARG A 139 22.12 50.47 -3.59
N GLN A 140 22.80 49.42 -4.05
CA GLN A 140 24.16 49.51 -4.59
C GLN A 140 24.21 50.26 -5.92
N SER A 141 23.16 50.17 -6.75
CA SER A 141 23.04 50.90 -8.02
C SER A 141 22.91 52.42 -7.82
N ARG A 142 22.13 52.88 -6.83
CA ARG A 142 21.94 54.31 -6.52
C ARG A 142 23.21 55.02 -6.04
N HIS A 143 24.13 54.30 -5.39
CA HIS A 143 25.42 54.88 -4.98
C HIS A 143 26.42 55.05 -6.13
N LYS A 144 26.17 54.47 -7.31
CA LYS A 144 27.04 54.60 -8.49
C LYS A 144 26.61 55.69 -9.47
N GLN A 145 25.48 56.35 -9.25
CA GLN A 145 24.97 57.44 -10.12
C GLN A 145 25.07 58.84 -9.50
N VAL A 146 25.78 58.99 -8.38
CA VAL A 146 26.02 60.29 -7.74
C VAL A 146 27.53 60.54 -7.70
N PHE A 147 28.15 60.68 -8.87
CA PHE A 147 29.46 61.30 -9.09
C PHE A 147 29.57 61.73 -10.55
#